data_AF-A9KG33-F1
#
_entry.id   AF-A9KG33-F1
#
_cell.length_a   1.000
_cell.length_b   1.000
_cell.length_c   1.000
_cell.angle_alpha   90.00
_cell.angle_beta   90.00
_cell.angle_gamma   90.00
#
_symmetry.space_group_name_H-M   'P 1'
#
loop_
_entity.id
_entity.type
_entity.pdbx_description
1 polymer ?
#
loop_
_entity_poly.entity_id
_entity_poly.type
_entity_poly.pdbx_seq_one_letter_code
_entity_poly.pdbx_strand_id
1 'polypeptide(L)'
;MKHFRRHTNPNPRDPVPLIRDFFRQAKDQRSHSQLLTSRDYATIREILKARSHRRFNSQSIANLLLAIAYHHTQWRFLPRDLPAQLWSAIAQNIERFNPQGIANTLWALATMGVRRQELEAQGLNDRLMGAVHHNAEQFNPQNVTNTLWTFATLSVKWEELEAQELNDCLLNAVHRNADQLNPQGIVNTLWALATMGMRWQELEVRELSDRLLEAVRYNVSRFKAQEITNALWAFATLSVRWKKLETQGLNDRLLDAVHHNTEQLNPQGIVNTLWALATMGVRWRELEVRELTDRLLEAVRYNASRFKSREIANTLWALATLSVRRGNMEAQGLRDRLLGAVHHNVERFNPQDIANALWGLATMGMKWPELEAQGLSDRLLEAVHRNAEQLNPQQIANTLWALAMMTVSWEYLQEQRLDQLLLNLINQNANQFSLEESTQIVWGAYWFDIPPPSEILLKVSHMDPPRSSHLHRRVASILSAQTPIKNEFFIQNCLYVDICIPRKRLVIEVDGPYHMPAKDEFKERLLRKLGYTVERVSYRDRDGDKLEERINAIVDRYQLNRPHRKERRFLGTRVGQRLAEKKEKSPTKRYHG
;
A
#
# COMPACT_ATOMS: atom_id res chain seq x y z
N MET A 1 -46.43 -3.36 -22.65
CA MET A 1 -45.86 -2.59 -23.78
C MET A 1 -45.77 -1.12 -23.38
N LYS A 2 -44.59 -0.63 -22.96
CA LYS A 2 -44.38 0.81 -22.75
C LYS A 2 -44.13 1.45 -24.11
N HIS A 3 -44.98 2.40 -24.50
CA HIS A 3 -44.81 3.19 -25.73
C HIS A 3 -43.48 3.95 -25.69
N PHE A 4 -42.47 3.47 -26.42
CA PHE A 4 -41.26 4.23 -26.71
C PHE A 4 -41.58 5.25 -27.81
N ARG A 5 -41.66 6.52 -27.42
CA ARG A 5 -41.85 7.65 -28.34
C ARG A 5 -40.67 7.71 -29.33
N ARG A 6 -40.98 7.87 -30.62
CA ARG A 6 -40.02 8.16 -31.68
C ARG A 6 -39.22 9.42 -31.30
N HIS A 7 -37.91 9.47 -31.53
CA HIS A 7 -37.21 10.75 -31.50
C HIS A 7 -37.73 11.61 -32.65
N THR A 8 -38.71 12.47 -32.38
CA THR A 8 -39.31 13.33 -33.40
C THR A 8 -38.48 14.58 -33.53
N ASN A 9 -37.66 14.68 -34.58
CA ASN A 9 -36.96 15.92 -34.89
C ASN A 9 -37.91 16.90 -35.58
N PRO A 10 -38.29 18.03 -34.95
CA PRO A 10 -39.20 19.01 -35.56
C PRO A 10 -38.56 19.76 -36.74
N ASN A 11 -37.23 19.70 -36.93
CA ASN A 11 -36.55 20.21 -38.10
C ASN A 11 -35.38 19.27 -38.49
N PRO A 12 -35.52 18.45 -39.56
CA PRO A 12 -34.51 17.44 -39.93
C PRO A 12 -33.13 18.01 -40.31
N ARG A 13 -32.98 19.34 -40.46
CA ARG A 13 -31.68 20.00 -40.68
C ARG A 13 -30.96 20.41 -39.39
N ASP A 14 -31.66 20.53 -38.27
CA ASP A 14 -31.08 20.90 -36.98
C ASP A 14 -30.93 19.65 -36.08
N PRO A 15 -29.70 19.20 -35.78
CA PRO A 15 -29.50 18.00 -34.98
C PRO A 15 -29.71 18.23 -33.47
N VAL A 16 -29.78 19.48 -32.99
CA VAL A 16 -29.73 19.78 -31.55
C VAL A 16 -30.93 19.20 -30.77
N PRO A 17 -32.20 19.30 -31.23
CA PRO A 17 -33.32 18.68 -30.52
C PRO A 17 -33.14 17.16 -30.39
N LEU A 18 -32.73 16.51 -31.48
CA LEU A 18 -32.49 15.08 -31.54
C LEU A 18 -31.38 14.63 -30.57
N ILE A 19 -30.27 15.37 -30.51
CA ILE A 19 -29.18 15.13 -29.54
C ILE A 19 -29.68 15.27 -28.10
N ARG A 20 -30.46 16.32 -27.81
CA ARG A 20 -30.97 16.57 -26.45
C ARG A 20 -31.89 15.46 -25.98
N ASP A 21 -32.78 15.00 -26.85
CA ASP A 21 -33.71 13.91 -26.54
C ASP A 21 -32.96 12.59 -26.34
N PHE A 22 -32.02 12.28 -27.24
CA PHE A 22 -31.19 11.08 -27.13
C PHE A 22 -30.35 11.09 -25.84
N PHE A 23 -29.68 12.19 -25.54
CA PHE A 23 -28.91 12.36 -24.31
C PHE A 23 -29.77 12.29 -23.05
N ARG A 24 -30.94 12.94 -23.02
CA ARG A 24 -31.84 12.91 -21.87
C ARG A 24 -32.30 11.49 -21.59
N GLN A 25 -32.73 10.76 -22.63
CA GLN A 25 -33.15 9.37 -22.49
C GLN A 25 -32.01 8.47 -21.96
N ALA A 26 -30.81 8.59 -22.52
CA ALA A 26 -29.64 7.84 -22.07
C ALA A 26 -29.30 8.16 -20.60
N LYS A 27 -29.39 9.44 -20.21
CA LYS A 27 -29.13 9.90 -18.84
C LYS A 27 -30.16 9.35 -17.85
N ASP A 28 -31.44 9.34 -18.21
CA ASP A 28 -32.52 8.81 -17.37
C ASP A 28 -32.40 7.28 -17.19
N GLN A 29 -31.82 6.60 -18.17
CA GLN A 29 -31.64 5.14 -18.17
C GLN A 29 -30.26 4.68 -17.65
N ARG A 30 -29.37 5.60 -17.23
CA ARG A 30 -27.98 5.26 -16.84
C ARG A 30 -27.84 4.17 -15.77
N SER A 31 -28.84 4.03 -14.89
CA SER A 31 -28.84 3.03 -13.82
C SER A 31 -29.37 1.65 -14.26
N HIS A 32 -30.06 1.58 -15.40
CA HIS A 32 -30.62 0.37 -16.01
C HIS A 32 -30.33 0.37 -17.51
N SER A 33 -29.06 0.60 -17.82
CA SER A 33 -28.61 0.87 -19.18
C SER A 33 -28.73 -0.36 -20.07
N GLN A 34 -29.13 -0.13 -21.33
CA GLN A 34 -29.22 -1.15 -22.38
C GLN A 34 -28.22 -0.83 -23.48
N LEU A 35 -27.71 -1.87 -24.15
CA LEU A 35 -26.85 -1.69 -25.31
C LEU A 35 -27.58 -0.90 -26.41
N LEU A 36 -26.83 -0.09 -27.17
CA LEU A 36 -27.36 0.63 -28.31
C LEU A 36 -27.99 -0.33 -29.33
N THR A 37 -29.22 -0.02 -29.73
CA THR A 37 -29.96 -0.76 -30.74
C THR A 37 -29.65 -0.24 -32.15
N SER A 38 -30.07 -0.99 -33.17
CA SER A 38 -29.99 -0.52 -34.57
C SER A 38 -30.69 0.83 -34.79
N ARG A 39 -31.72 1.14 -33.99
CA ARG A 39 -32.42 2.43 -34.05
C ARG A 39 -31.56 3.55 -33.47
N ASP A 40 -30.89 3.31 -32.36
CA ASP A 40 -30.00 4.30 -31.74
C ASP A 40 -28.83 4.62 -32.67
N TYR A 41 -28.25 3.61 -33.32
CA TYR A 41 -27.22 3.83 -34.35
C TYR A 41 -27.75 4.62 -35.55
N ALA A 42 -29.01 4.43 -35.96
CA ALA A 42 -29.61 5.23 -37.02
C ALA A 42 -29.76 6.71 -36.59
N THR A 43 -30.19 6.96 -35.35
CA THR A 43 -30.26 8.30 -34.76
C THR A 43 -28.88 8.96 -34.68
N ILE A 44 -27.84 8.23 -34.26
CA ILE A 44 -26.46 8.75 -34.23
C ILE A 44 -25.99 9.14 -35.65
N ARG A 45 -26.29 8.31 -36.67
CA ARG A 45 -25.97 8.63 -38.08
C ARG A 45 -26.71 9.88 -38.55
N GLU A 46 -27.99 10.03 -38.20
CA GLU A 46 -28.78 11.22 -38.55
C GLU A 46 -28.17 12.49 -37.94
N ILE A 47 -27.81 12.43 -36.66
CA ILE A 47 -27.13 13.52 -35.96
C ILE A 47 -25.81 13.89 -36.66
N LEU A 48 -24.97 12.89 -36.96
CA LEU A 48 -23.65 13.11 -37.55
C LEU A 48 -23.71 13.56 -39.01
N LYS A 49 -24.77 13.20 -39.77
CA LYS A 49 -25.00 13.76 -41.12
C LYS A 49 -25.24 15.27 -41.09
N ALA A 50 -25.86 15.79 -40.02
CA ALA A 50 -26.12 17.21 -39.84
C ALA A 50 -25.03 17.95 -39.03
N ARG A 51 -23.83 17.35 -38.86
CA ARG A 51 -22.73 17.93 -38.04
C ARG A 51 -22.17 19.26 -38.55
N SER A 52 -22.40 19.61 -39.82
CA SER A 52 -22.03 20.91 -40.39
C SER A 52 -23.03 22.02 -40.04
N HIS A 53 -24.15 21.70 -39.40
CA HIS A 53 -25.16 22.68 -39.01
C HIS A 53 -24.58 23.66 -37.97
N ARG A 54 -24.86 24.96 -38.12
CA ARG A 54 -24.32 26.04 -37.27
C ARG A 54 -24.55 25.88 -35.76
N ARG A 55 -25.58 25.11 -35.36
CA ARG A 55 -25.89 24.84 -33.94
C ARG A 55 -25.22 23.56 -33.41
N PHE A 56 -24.64 22.74 -34.28
CA PHE A 56 -23.84 21.60 -33.88
C PHE A 56 -22.50 22.12 -33.34
N ASN A 57 -22.35 22.10 -32.03
CA ASN A 57 -21.23 22.71 -31.32
C ASN A 57 -20.61 21.74 -30.30
N SER A 58 -19.64 22.22 -29.53
CA SER A 58 -18.96 21.48 -28.47
C SER A 58 -19.90 20.76 -27.49
N GLN A 59 -20.94 21.45 -27.02
CA GLN A 59 -21.94 20.85 -26.13
C GLN A 59 -22.73 19.73 -26.82
N SER A 60 -23.02 19.89 -28.11
CA SER A 60 -23.72 18.88 -28.92
C SER A 60 -22.89 17.61 -29.05
N ILE A 61 -21.58 17.76 -29.29
CA ILE A 61 -20.62 16.64 -29.36
C ILE A 61 -20.51 15.95 -28.00
N ALA A 62 -20.29 16.72 -26.93
CA ALA A 62 -20.19 16.18 -25.57
C ALA A 62 -21.45 15.41 -25.17
N ASN A 63 -22.65 15.94 -25.45
CA ASN A 63 -23.91 15.26 -25.14
C ASN A 63 -24.10 13.98 -25.96
N LEU A 64 -23.71 13.98 -27.24
CA LEU A 64 -23.76 12.79 -28.08
C LEU A 64 -22.84 11.68 -27.54
N LEU A 65 -21.59 12.04 -27.20
CA LEU A 65 -20.62 11.10 -26.64
C LEU A 65 -21.06 10.58 -25.27
N LEU A 66 -21.56 11.45 -24.40
CA LEU A 66 -22.11 11.06 -23.10
C LEU A 66 -23.29 10.10 -23.25
N ALA A 67 -24.18 10.34 -24.22
CA ALA A 67 -25.30 9.44 -24.47
C ALA A 67 -24.79 8.03 -24.83
N ILE A 68 -23.84 7.93 -25.75
CA ILE A 68 -23.22 6.66 -26.13
C ILE A 68 -22.53 6.00 -24.92
N ALA A 69 -21.78 6.77 -24.12
CA ALA A 69 -21.10 6.27 -22.93
C ALA A 69 -22.08 5.75 -21.86
N TYR A 70 -23.23 6.41 -21.67
CA TYR A 70 -24.28 5.95 -20.74
C TYR A 70 -24.97 4.66 -21.20
N HIS A 71 -24.87 4.30 -22.48
CA HIS A 71 -25.25 2.98 -23.00
C HIS A 71 -24.15 1.91 -22.83
N HIS A 72 -23.09 2.19 -22.06
CA HIS A 72 -21.92 1.33 -21.81
C HIS A 72 -21.28 0.74 -23.08
N THR A 73 -21.43 1.44 -24.21
CA THR A 73 -20.87 1.00 -25.48
C THR A 73 -19.39 1.35 -25.56
N GLN A 74 -18.54 0.35 -25.74
CA GLN A 74 -17.11 0.56 -25.94
C GLN A 74 -16.83 1.10 -27.34
N TRP A 75 -15.86 2.01 -27.46
CA TRP A 75 -15.47 2.68 -28.70
C TRP A 75 -15.15 1.68 -29.82
N ARG A 76 -14.41 0.61 -29.48
CA ARG A 76 -14.03 -0.47 -30.40
C ARG A 76 -15.21 -1.26 -31.00
N PHE A 77 -16.39 -1.17 -30.40
CA PHE A 77 -17.60 -1.86 -30.87
C PHE A 77 -18.55 -0.95 -31.65
N LEU A 78 -18.20 0.33 -31.85
CA LEU A 78 -18.97 1.20 -32.73
C LEU A 78 -18.89 0.72 -34.18
N PRO A 79 -19.99 0.84 -34.96
CA PRO A 79 -19.97 0.60 -36.40
C PRO A 79 -18.86 1.38 -37.09
N ARG A 80 -18.15 0.75 -38.03
CA ARG A 80 -16.87 1.24 -38.62
C ARG A 80 -16.91 2.68 -39.15
N ASP A 81 -18.06 3.18 -39.59
CA ASP A 81 -18.21 4.52 -40.15
C ASP A 81 -18.44 5.62 -39.10
N LEU A 82 -18.80 5.27 -37.85
CA LEU A 82 -19.10 6.24 -36.80
C LEU A 82 -17.85 6.86 -36.15
N PRO A 83 -16.80 6.08 -35.78
CA PRO A 83 -15.61 6.64 -35.16
C PRO A 83 -14.98 7.78 -35.96
N ALA A 84 -14.80 7.61 -37.27
CA ALA A 84 -14.22 8.64 -38.13
C ALA A 84 -15.04 9.94 -38.15
N GLN A 85 -16.37 9.84 -38.12
CA GLN A 85 -17.26 11.01 -38.06
C GLN A 85 -17.21 11.70 -36.70
N LEU A 86 -17.11 10.94 -35.61
CA LEU A 86 -16.96 11.48 -34.26
C LEU A 86 -15.60 12.16 -34.08
N TRP A 87 -14.51 11.56 -34.56
CA TRP A 87 -13.18 12.19 -34.61
C TRP A 87 -13.17 13.49 -35.39
N SER A 88 -13.74 13.49 -36.60
CA SER A 88 -13.89 14.69 -37.41
C SER A 88 -14.70 15.77 -36.68
N ALA A 89 -15.81 15.39 -36.02
CA ALA A 89 -16.64 16.33 -35.27
C ALA A 89 -15.88 16.99 -34.10
N ILE A 90 -15.11 16.21 -33.32
CA ILE A 90 -14.27 16.74 -32.24
C ILE A 90 -13.19 17.66 -32.82
N ALA A 91 -12.42 17.18 -33.81
CA ALA A 91 -11.31 17.91 -34.41
C ALA A 91 -11.71 19.28 -34.97
N GLN A 92 -12.91 19.39 -35.55
CA GLN A 92 -13.43 20.64 -36.13
C GLN A 92 -13.91 21.65 -35.08
N ASN A 93 -14.21 21.21 -33.86
CA ASN A 93 -14.89 22.05 -32.87
C ASN A 93 -14.08 22.27 -31.59
N ILE A 94 -12.99 21.54 -31.37
CA ILE A 94 -12.22 21.52 -30.11
C ILE A 94 -11.81 22.89 -29.58
N GLU A 95 -11.41 23.82 -30.46
CA GLU A 95 -11.03 25.20 -30.09
C GLU A 95 -12.20 26.02 -29.51
N ARG A 96 -13.44 25.55 -29.69
CA ARG A 96 -14.68 26.20 -29.22
C ARG A 96 -15.32 25.43 -28.06
N PHE A 97 -14.61 24.48 -27.47
CA PHE A 97 -15.11 23.77 -26.31
C PHE A 97 -15.10 24.68 -25.09
N ASN A 98 -16.23 24.74 -24.40
CA ASN A 98 -16.29 25.34 -23.07
C ASN A 98 -15.77 24.33 -22.02
N PRO A 99 -15.48 24.75 -20.79
CA PRO A 99 -14.98 23.89 -19.72
C PRO A 99 -15.72 22.55 -19.56
N GLN A 100 -17.05 22.62 -19.57
CA GLN A 100 -17.90 21.44 -19.43
C GLN A 100 -17.83 20.50 -20.64
N GLY A 101 -17.79 21.05 -21.86
CA GLY A 101 -17.67 20.30 -23.09
C GLY A 101 -16.35 19.53 -23.18
N ILE A 102 -15.25 20.14 -22.72
CA ILE A 102 -13.92 19.50 -22.62
C ILE A 102 -13.99 18.32 -21.66
N ALA A 103 -14.34 18.58 -20.41
CA ALA A 103 -14.33 17.56 -19.37
C ALA A 103 -15.29 16.39 -19.68
N ASN A 104 -16.46 16.67 -20.24
CA ASN A 104 -17.43 15.62 -20.61
C ASN A 104 -17.00 14.82 -21.83
N THR A 105 -16.35 15.46 -22.83
CA THR A 105 -15.82 14.76 -23.99
C THR A 105 -14.70 13.83 -23.56
N LEU A 106 -13.73 14.34 -22.79
CA LEU A 106 -12.64 13.54 -22.21
C LEU A 106 -13.20 12.36 -21.42
N TRP A 107 -14.12 12.62 -20.48
CA TRP A 107 -14.72 11.58 -19.67
C TRP A 107 -15.45 10.52 -20.50
N ALA A 108 -16.22 10.92 -21.52
CA ALA A 108 -16.95 9.99 -22.37
C ALA A 108 -15.99 9.11 -23.18
N LEU A 109 -14.95 9.68 -23.77
CA LEU A 109 -13.95 8.93 -24.54
C LEU A 109 -13.24 7.90 -23.66
N ALA A 110 -12.76 8.30 -22.47
CA ALA A 110 -12.13 7.37 -21.53
C ALA A 110 -13.11 6.30 -21.03
N THR A 111 -14.36 6.67 -20.72
CA THR A 111 -15.40 5.71 -20.29
C THR A 111 -15.73 4.69 -21.37
N MET A 112 -15.67 5.10 -22.64
CA MET A 112 -15.86 4.22 -23.80
C MET A 112 -14.61 3.38 -24.12
N GLY A 113 -13.53 3.48 -23.34
CA GLY A 113 -12.32 2.69 -23.53
C GLY A 113 -11.47 3.13 -24.73
N VAL A 114 -11.56 4.40 -25.14
CA VAL A 114 -10.61 4.99 -26.10
C VAL A 114 -9.23 4.96 -25.46
N ARG A 115 -8.25 4.40 -26.18
CA ARG A 115 -6.86 4.40 -25.72
C ARG A 115 -6.16 5.70 -26.13
N ARG A 116 -5.14 6.09 -25.36
CA ARG A 116 -4.30 7.25 -25.67
C ARG A 116 -3.72 7.20 -27.09
N GLN A 117 -3.23 6.03 -27.52
CA GLN A 117 -2.69 5.88 -28.89
C GLN A 117 -3.72 6.19 -29.98
N GLU A 118 -5.01 5.97 -29.71
CA GLU A 118 -6.08 6.29 -30.65
C GLU A 118 -6.32 7.81 -30.72
N LEU A 119 -6.16 8.55 -29.62
CA LEU A 119 -6.21 10.02 -29.63
C LEU A 119 -5.02 10.63 -30.35
N GLU A 120 -3.82 10.09 -30.11
CA GLU A 120 -2.57 10.50 -30.76
C GLU A 120 -2.61 10.27 -32.27
N ALA A 121 -3.09 9.11 -32.71
CA ALA A 121 -3.25 8.79 -34.13
C ALA A 121 -4.21 9.73 -34.87
N GLN A 122 -5.11 10.41 -34.13
CA GLN A 122 -6.02 11.41 -34.69
C GLN A 122 -5.53 12.85 -34.51
N GLY A 123 -4.34 13.07 -33.92
CA GLY A 123 -3.83 14.40 -33.58
C GLY A 123 -4.72 15.15 -32.58
N LEU A 124 -5.50 14.43 -31.77
CA LEU A 124 -6.45 15.00 -30.82
C LEU A 124 -5.89 15.11 -29.40
N ASN A 125 -4.89 14.32 -29.03
CA ASN A 125 -4.31 14.32 -27.68
C ASN A 125 -3.85 15.72 -27.27
N ASP A 126 -2.92 16.29 -28.04
CA ASP A 126 -2.29 17.58 -27.70
C ASP A 126 -3.27 18.74 -27.82
N ARG A 127 -4.23 18.64 -28.74
CA ARG A 127 -5.29 19.65 -28.90
C ARG A 127 -6.27 19.62 -27.72
N LEU A 128 -6.60 18.44 -27.19
CA LEU A 128 -7.44 18.31 -26.00
C LEU A 128 -6.70 18.81 -24.75
N MET A 129 -5.41 18.51 -24.63
CA MET A 129 -4.56 19.05 -23.57
C MET A 129 -4.44 20.58 -23.64
N GLY A 130 -4.22 21.15 -24.84
CA GLY A 130 -4.24 22.59 -25.05
C GLY A 130 -5.59 23.24 -24.72
N ALA A 131 -6.71 22.60 -25.06
CA ALA A 131 -8.03 23.06 -24.69
C ALA A 131 -8.23 23.06 -23.16
N VAL A 132 -7.76 22.01 -22.46
CA VAL A 132 -7.75 21.95 -20.98
C VAL A 132 -6.93 23.11 -20.42
N HIS A 133 -5.70 23.32 -20.91
CA HIS A 133 -4.82 24.39 -20.46
C HIS A 133 -5.50 25.77 -20.56
N HIS A 134 -6.15 26.07 -21.70
CA HIS A 134 -6.84 27.35 -21.92
C HIS A 134 -8.08 27.55 -21.02
N ASN A 135 -8.70 26.48 -20.54
CA ASN A 135 -10.00 26.55 -19.85
C ASN A 135 -9.94 26.17 -18.36
N ALA A 136 -8.81 25.68 -17.85
CA ALA A 136 -8.67 25.17 -16.48
C ALA A 136 -9.04 26.20 -15.40
N GLU A 137 -8.88 27.50 -15.68
CA GLU A 137 -9.30 28.58 -14.79
C GLU A 137 -10.80 28.62 -14.54
N GLN A 138 -11.60 28.21 -15.54
CA GLN A 138 -13.06 28.24 -15.50
C GLN A 138 -13.67 26.88 -15.12
N PHE A 139 -12.84 25.88 -14.77
CA PHE A 139 -13.33 24.57 -14.39
C PHE A 139 -14.09 24.65 -13.06
N ASN A 140 -15.30 24.09 -13.05
CA ASN A 140 -16.04 23.80 -11.84
C ASN A 140 -15.56 22.47 -11.20
N PRO A 141 -16.06 22.08 -10.01
CA PRO A 141 -15.56 20.90 -9.32
C PRO A 141 -15.69 19.61 -10.15
N GLN A 142 -16.80 19.44 -10.87
CA GLN A 142 -17.02 18.29 -11.74
C GLN A 142 -16.06 18.29 -12.94
N ASN A 143 -15.76 19.45 -13.52
CA ASN A 143 -14.84 19.55 -14.66
C ASN A 143 -13.43 19.16 -14.28
N VAL A 144 -12.94 19.64 -13.13
CA VAL A 144 -11.60 19.29 -12.60
C VAL A 144 -11.51 17.79 -12.38
N THR A 145 -12.46 17.22 -11.62
CA THR A 145 -12.43 15.78 -11.31
C THR A 145 -12.51 14.92 -12.56
N ASN A 146 -13.43 15.20 -13.49
CA ASN A 146 -13.56 14.40 -14.71
C ASN A 146 -12.31 14.46 -15.59
N THR A 147 -11.65 15.62 -15.65
CA THR A 147 -10.43 15.81 -16.44
C THR A 147 -9.28 15.02 -15.82
N LEU A 148 -9.04 15.16 -14.50
CA LEU A 148 -8.01 14.39 -13.79
C LEU A 148 -8.25 12.89 -13.88
N TRP A 149 -9.50 12.45 -13.64
CA TRP A 149 -9.87 11.03 -13.77
C TRP A 149 -9.63 10.50 -15.18
N THR A 150 -9.91 11.31 -16.21
CA THR A 150 -9.64 10.93 -17.60
C THR A 150 -8.15 10.78 -17.86
N PHE A 151 -7.32 11.73 -17.45
CA PHE A 151 -5.87 11.65 -17.63
C PHE A 151 -5.27 10.42 -16.93
N ALA A 152 -5.70 10.16 -15.69
CA ALA A 152 -5.34 8.92 -14.99
C ALA A 152 -5.80 7.66 -15.74
N THR A 153 -7.03 7.63 -16.25
CA THR A 153 -7.58 6.49 -17.00
C THR A 153 -6.87 6.26 -18.33
N LEU A 154 -6.43 7.33 -18.99
CA LEU A 154 -5.61 7.30 -20.21
C LEU A 154 -4.12 7.03 -19.93
N SER A 155 -3.77 6.73 -18.68
CA SER A 155 -2.40 6.44 -18.24
C SER A 155 -1.41 7.58 -18.48
N VAL A 156 -1.88 8.83 -18.48
CA VAL A 156 -1.01 10.01 -18.49
C VAL A 156 -0.29 10.07 -17.14
N LYS A 157 1.04 10.22 -17.17
CA LYS A 157 1.84 10.38 -15.94
C LYS A 157 1.87 11.84 -15.49
N TRP A 158 2.06 12.05 -14.19
CA TRP A 158 2.09 13.41 -13.63
C TRP A 158 3.24 14.20 -14.24
N GLU A 159 4.42 13.58 -14.38
CA GLU A 159 5.62 14.17 -14.98
C GLU A 159 5.39 14.63 -16.43
N GLU A 160 4.49 13.97 -17.17
CA GLU A 160 4.11 14.40 -18.52
C GLU A 160 3.25 15.67 -18.50
N LEU A 161 2.40 15.84 -17.49
CA LEU A 161 1.64 17.08 -17.32
C LEU A 161 2.55 18.24 -16.91
N GLU A 162 3.63 17.97 -16.19
CA GLU A 162 4.65 18.98 -15.85
C GLU A 162 5.43 19.41 -17.10
N ALA A 163 5.86 18.46 -17.93
CA ALA A 163 6.56 18.74 -19.17
C ALA A 163 5.73 19.56 -20.17
N GLN A 164 4.40 19.52 -20.05
CA GLN A 164 3.46 20.29 -20.87
C GLN A 164 2.92 21.55 -20.18
N GLU A 165 3.41 21.89 -18.98
CA GLU A 165 2.95 23.06 -18.20
C GLU A 165 1.44 23.01 -17.84
N LEU A 166 0.83 21.82 -17.83
CA LEU A 166 -0.57 21.59 -17.47
C LEU A 166 -0.77 21.33 -15.97
N ASN A 167 0.27 20.87 -15.27
CA ASN A 167 0.20 20.53 -13.85
C ASN A 167 -0.28 21.71 -12.99
N ASP A 168 0.31 22.90 -13.15
CA ASP A 168 0.01 24.06 -12.33
C ASP A 168 -1.42 24.55 -12.52
N CYS A 169 -1.91 24.61 -13.77
CA CYS A 169 -3.27 25.06 -14.05
C CYS A 169 -4.32 24.09 -13.49
N LEU A 170 -4.07 22.78 -13.54
CA LEU A 170 -4.93 21.75 -12.96
C LEU A 170 -4.91 21.76 -11.43
N LEU A 171 -3.75 21.88 -10.80
CA LEU A 171 -3.65 21.98 -9.34
C LEU A 171 -4.30 23.26 -8.81
N ASN A 172 -4.12 24.39 -9.49
CA ASN A 172 -4.83 25.62 -9.18
C ASN A 172 -6.35 25.46 -9.32
N ALA A 173 -6.82 24.69 -10.30
CA ALA A 173 -8.22 24.36 -10.44
C ALA A 173 -8.73 23.47 -9.29
N VAL A 174 -7.95 22.47 -8.86
CA VAL A 174 -8.28 21.69 -7.65
C VAL A 174 -8.34 22.60 -6.43
N HIS A 175 -7.34 23.46 -6.23
CA HIS A 175 -7.26 24.37 -5.10
C HIS A 175 -8.50 25.29 -5.00
N ARG A 176 -8.95 25.86 -6.12
CA ARG A 176 -10.16 26.72 -6.20
C ARG A 176 -11.46 25.99 -5.90
N ASN A 177 -11.54 24.69 -6.18
CA ASN A 177 -12.78 23.91 -6.15
C ASN A 177 -12.86 22.91 -4.99
N ALA A 178 -11.79 22.74 -4.19
CA ALA A 178 -11.64 21.65 -3.23
C ALA A 178 -12.79 21.57 -2.21
N ASP A 179 -13.26 22.72 -1.71
CA ASP A 179 -14.37 22.87 -0.75
C ASP A 179 -15.74 22.52 -1.34
N GLN A 180 -15.89 22.63 -2.67
CA GLN A 180 -17.13 22.34 -3.40
C GLN A 180 -17.18 20.93 -3.97
N LEU A 181 -16.11 20.14 -3.83
CA LEU A 181 -16.09 18.75 -4.26
C LEU A 181 -17.07 17.92 -3.42
N ASN A 182 -17.94 17.18 -4.10
CA ASN A 182 -18.77 16.17 -3.46
C ASN A 182 -17.93 14.90 -3.11
N PRO A 183 -18.47 13.93 -2.34
CA PRO A 183 -17.75 12.71 -1.97
C PRO A 183 -17.03 12.00 -3.14
N GLN A 184 -17.75 11.77 -4.24
CA GLN A 184 -17.18 11.13 -5.43
C GLN A 184 -16.11 12.01 -6.08
N GLY A 185 -16.32 13.33 -6.11
CA GLY A 185 -15.40 14.34 -6.62
C GLY A 185 -14.05 14.31 -5.90
N ILE A 186 -14.09 14.31 -4.57
CA ILE A 186 -12.91 14.24 -3.70
C ILE A 186 -12.11 12.98 -4.01
N VAL A 187 -12.78 11.83 -3.99
CA VAL A 187 -12.12 10.54 -4.13
C VAL A 187 -11.58 10.32 -5.53
N ASN A 188 -12.30 10.73 -6.58
CA ASN A 188 -11.80 10.66 -7.95
C ASN A 188 -10.60 11.59 -8.16
N THR A 189 -10.59 12.78 -7.54
CA THR A 189 -9.42 13.68 -7.58
C THR A 189 -8.22 13.03 -6.91
N LEU A 190 -8.37 12.52 -5.67
CA LEU A 190 -7.28 11.84 -4.96
C LEU A 190 -6.78 10.60 -5.72
N TRP A 191 -7.71 9.77 -6.20
CA TRP A 191 -7.39 8.57 -6.99
C TRP A 191 -6.64 8.90 -8.27
N ALA A 192 -7.05 9.97 -8.97
CA ALA A 192 -6.39 10.39 -10.20
C ALA A 192 -4.96 10.86 -9.95
N LEU A 193 -4.75 11.75 -8.96
CA LEU A 193 -3.41 12.22 -8.58
C LEU A 193 -2.49 11.04 -8.19
N ALA A 194 -3.01 10.11 -7.38
CA ALA A 194 -2.30 8.90 -6.99
C ALA A 194 -1.93 8.01 -8.20
N THR A 195 -2.89 7.78 -9.11
CA THR A 195 -2.71 6.92 -10.30
C THR A 195 -1.72 7.52 -11.31
N MET A 196 -1.67 8.84 -11.40
CA MET A 196 -0.73 9.56 -12.26
C MET A 196 0.70 9.59 -11.69
N GLY A 197 0.92 9.13 -10.45
CA GLY A 197 2.26 8.99 -9.86
C GLY A 197 2.67 10.12 -8.92
N MET A 198 1.75 11.05 -8.62
CA MET A 198 2.03 12.12 -7.66
C MET A 198 2.30 11.57 -6.26
N ARG A 199 3.15 12.24 -5.49
CA ARG A 199 3.40 11.94 -4.08
C ARG A 199 2.78 13.00 -3.18
N TRP A 200 2.40 12.60 -1.97
CA TRP A 200 1.79 13.51 -1.01
C TRP A 200 2.69 14.71 -0.66
N GLN A 201 4.00 14.52 -0.62
CA GLN A 201 4.96 15.60 -0.36
C GLN A 201 4.87 16.72 -1.42
N GLU A 202 4.57 16.39 -2.67
CA GLU A 202 4.41 17.37 -3.75
C GLU A 202 3.13 18.20 -3.56
N LEU A 203 2.08 17.60 -2.99
CA LEU A 203 0.84 18.31 -2.58
C LEU A 203 1.06 19.19 -1.35
N GLU A 204 1.98 18.83 -0.47
CA GLU A 204 2.36 19.63 0.71
C GLU A 204 3.13 20.88 0.31
N VAL A 205 4.13 20.75 -0.56
CA VAL A 205 4.92 21.89 -1.08
C VAL A 205 4.04 22.95 -1.76
N ARG A 206 2.89 22.53 -2.29
CA ARG A 206 1.93 23.39 -3.00
C ARG A 206 0.72 23.80 -2.16
N GLU A 207 0.77 23.59 -0.85
CA GLU A 207 -0.29 23.96 0.12
C GLU A 207 -1.68 23.40 -0.19
N LEU A 208 -1.76 22.33 -1.00
CA LEU A 208 -3.02 21.72 -1.44
C LEU A 208 -3.46 20.58 -0.51
N SER A 209 -2.48 19.92 0.13
CA SER A 209 -2.72 18.78 1.02
C SER A 209 -3.75 19.07 2.11
N ASP A 210 -3.64 20.19 2.82
CA ASP A 210 -4.55 20.55 3.92
C ASP A 210 -5.98 20.80 3.41
N ARG A 211 -6.14 21.42 2.23
CA ARG A 211 -7.47 21.61 1.62
C ARG A 211 -8.12 20.30 1.23
N LEU A 212 -7.36 19.36 0.66
CA LEU A 212 -7.89 18.05 0.31
C LEU A 212 -8.25 17.22 1.56
N LEU A 213 -7.42 17.27 2.61
CA LEU A 213 -7.73 16.63 3.89
C LEU A 213 -8.99 17.22 4.52
N GLU A 214 -9.16 18.53 4.44
CA GLU A 214 -10.34 19.21 4.98
C GLU A 214 -11.61 18.89 4.17
N ALA A 215 -11.51 18.83 2.84
CA ALA A 215 -12.60 18.37 1.98
C ALA A 215 -13.03 16.93 2.35
N VAL A 216 -12.07 16.03 2.59
CA VAL A 216 -12.34 14.68 3.10
C VAL A 216 -12.98 14.75 4.48
N ARG A 217 -12.44 15.53 5.41
CA ARG A 217 -12.98 15.67 6.79
C ARG A 217 -14.45 16.05 6.81
N TYR A 218 -14.88 16.96 5.93
CA TYR A 218 -16.29 17.40 5.83
C TYR A 218 -17.21 16.37 5.18
N ASN A 219 -16.69 15.50 4.31
CA ASN A 219 -17.51 14.62 3.48
C ASN A 219 -17.40 13.13 3.85
N VAL A 220 -16.45 12.72 4.69
CA VAL A 220 -16.14 11.31 4.98
C VAL A 220 -17.33 10.53 5.55
N SER A 221 -18.21 11.17 6.32
CA SER A 221 -19.45 10.55 6.83
C SER A 221 -20.49 10.25 5.73
N ARG A 222 -20.33 10.85 4.54
CA ARG A 222 -21.19 10.66 3.35
C ARG A 222 -20.55 9.73 2.32
N PHE A 223 -19.35 9.22 2.57
CA PHE A 223 -18.69 8.27 1.68
C PHE A 223 -19.45 6.94 1.73
N LYS A 224 -19.72 6.35 0.55
CA LYS A 224 -20.19 4.97 0.49
C LYS A 224 -18.97 4.05 0.46
N ALA A 225 -19.24 2.74 0.48
CA ALA A 225 -18.23 1.70 0.51
C ALA A 225 -17.12 1.89 -0.55
N GLN A 226 -17.46 2.25 -1.80
CA GLN A 226 -16.46 2.43 -2.84
C GLN A 226 -15.64 3.72 -2.65
N GLU A 227 -16.26 4.81 -2.21
CA GLU A 227 -15.57 6.07 -1.97
C GLU A 227 -14.56 5.93 -0.81
N ILE A 228 -14.91 5.28 0.30
CA ILE A 228 -13.97 5.09 1.42
C ILE A 228 -12.79 4.19 1.01
N THR A 229 -13.02 3.11 0.25
CA THR A 229 -11.93 2.23 -0.20
C THR A 229 -10.97 2.94 -1.14
N ASN A 230 -11.51 3.76 -2.06
CA ASN A 230 -10.70 4.48 -3.02
C ASN A 230 -9.95 5.65 -2.36
N ALA A 231 -10.54 6.30 -1.36
CA ALA A 231 -9.86 7.34 -0.57
C ALA A 231 -8.66 6.76 0.18
N LEU A 232 -8.85 5.64 0.89
CA LEU A 232 -7.77 4.96 1.61
C LEU A 232 -6.68 4.48 0.64
N TRP A 233 -7.07 3.86 -0.47
CA TRP A 233 -6.12 3.44 -1.51
C TRP A 233 -5.33 4.63 -2.04
N ALA A 234 -5.99 5.75 -2.34
CA ALA A 234 -5.31 6.94 -2.85
C ALA A 234 -4.33 7.51 -1.83
N PHE A 235 -4.70 7.61 -0.55
CA PHE A 235 -3.77 8.05 0.50
C PHE A 235 -2.55 7.12 0.62
N ALA A 236 -2.75 5.82 0.59
CA ALA A 236 -1.66 4.85 0.62
C ALA A 236 -0.73 4.99 -0.60
N THR A 237 -1.29 5.10 -1.81
CA THR A 237 -0.52 5.25 -3.07
C THR A 237 0.19 6.60 -3.15
N LEU A 238 -0.40 7.68 -2.62
CA LEU A 238 0.26 8.98 -2.45
C LEU A 238 1.36 8.95 -1.37
N SER A 239 1.61 7.81 -0.73
CA SER A 239 2.61 7.64 0.34
C SER A 239 2.29 8.43 1.62
N VAL A 240 1.01 8.65 1.92
CA VAL A 240 0.58 9.21 3.21
C VAL A 240 0.81 8.19 4.31
N ARG A 241 1.49 8.61 5.39
CA ARG A 241 1.62 7.78 6.59
C ARG A 241 0.42 7.96 7.50
N TRP A 242 -0.02 6.90 8.18
CA TRP A 242 -1.15 6.95 9.11
C TRP A 242 -0.98 8.01 10.19
N LYS A 243 0.24 8.16 10.72
CA LYS A 243 0.60 9.20 11.70
C LYS A 243 0.28 10.62 11.21
N LYS A 244 0.39 10.93 9.91
CA LYS A 244 0.00 12.24 9.36
C LYS A 244 -1.51 12.45 9.50
N LEU A 245 -2.30 11.44 9.15
CA LEU A 245 -3.77 11.50 9.29
C LEU A 245 -4.21 11.60 10.76
N GLU A 246 -3.45 10.96 11.67
CA GLU A 246 -3.63 11.08 13.12
C GLU A 246 -3.32 12.49 13.62
N THR A 247 -2.19 13.10 13.24
CA THR A 247 -1.87 14.49 13.64
C THR A 247 -2.89 15.50 13.14
N GLN A 248 -3.63 15.15 12.09
CA GLN A 248 -4.71 15.95 11.52
C GLN A 248 -6.08 15.58 12.11
N GLY A 249 -6.18 14.60 13.01
CA GLY A 249 -7.45 14.13 13.59
C GLY A 249 -8.46 13.62 12.54
N LEU A 250 -7.97 13.09 11.41
CA LEU A 250 -8.80 12.53 10.33
C LEU A 250 -8.89 11.00 10.41
N ASN A 251 -7.88 10.35 11.00
CA ASN A 251 -7.81 8.90 11.21
C ASN A 251 -9.11 8.34 11.83
N ASP A 252 -9.63 8.97 12.89
CA ASP A 252 -10.81 8.49 13.59
C ASP A 252 -12.05 8.48 12.68
N ARG A 253 -12.25 9.56 11.92
CA ARG A 253 -13.39 9.66 11.00
C ARG A 253 -13.30 8.68 9.84
N LEU A 254 -12.08 8.41 9.36
CA LEU A 254 -11.84 7.39 8.33
C LEU A 254 -12.16 6.00 8.85
N LEU A 255 -11.70 5.65 10.06
CA LEU A 255 -12.02 4.37 10.68
C LEU A 255 -13.53 4.23 10.95
N ASP A 256 -14.20 5.28 11.40
CA ASP A 256 -15.66 5.27 11.55
C ASP A 256 -16.34 5.03 10.20
N ALA A 257 -15.92 5.71 9.13
CA ALA A 257 -16.49 5.49 7.80
C ALA A 257 -16.25 4.06 7.29
N VAL A 258 -15.08 3.47 7.57
CA VAL A 258 -14.84 2.04 7.30
C VAL A 258 -15.81 1.17 8.09
N HIS A 259 -15.96 1.42 9.39
CA HIS A 259 -16.84 0.67 10.28
C HIS A 259 -18.29 0.66 9.76
N HIS A 260 -18.81 1.82 9.38
CA HIS A 260 -20.19 1.96 8.85
C HIS A 260 -20.39 1.29 7.49
N ASN A 261 -19.34 1.18 6.67
CA ASN A 261 -19.44 0.66 5.32
C ASN A 261 -18.95 -0.80 5.17
N THR A 262 -18.39 -1.42 6.20
CA THR A 262 -17.68 -2.72 6.09
C THR A 262 -18.53 -3.82 5.45
N GLU A 263 -19.81 -3.92 5.81
CA GLU A 263 -20.74 -4.93 5.27
C GLU A 263 -21.09 -4.71 3.79
N GLN A 264 -20.95 -3.48 3.29
CA GLN A 264 -21.24 -3.11 1.90
C GLN A 264 -20.00 -3.21 1.00
N LEU A 265 -18.83 -3.51 1.56
CA LEU A 265 -17.60 -3.67 0.81
C LEU A 265 -17.71 -4.90 -0.09
N ASN A 266 -17.48 -4.70 -1.38
CA ASN A 266 -17.26 -5.81 -2.29
C ASN A 266 -15.87 -6.44 -2.06
N PRO A 267 -15.55 -7.61 -2.65
CA PRO A 267 -14.27 -8.27 -2.43
C PRO A 267 -13.04 -7.38 -2.69
N GLN A 268 -13.04 -6.62 -3.79
CA GLN A 268 -11.96 -5.68 -4.11
C GLN A 268 -11.85 -4.54 -3.08
N GLY A 269 -12.99 -4.03 -2.59
CA GLY A 269 -13.04 -3.00 -1.56
C GLY A 269 -12.41 -3.46 -0.24
N ILE A 270 -12.67 -4.70 0.19
CA ILE A 270 -12.07 -5.28 1.40
C ILE A 270 -10.54 -5.32 1.26
N VAL A 271 -10.04 -5.83 0.14
CA VAL A 271 -8.62 -5.96 -0.14
C VAL A 271 -7.95 -4.58 -0.18
N ASN A 272 -8.55 -3.63 -0.89
CA ASN A 272 -8.02 -2.26 -1.01
C ASN A 272 -7.97 -1.55 0.35
N THR A 273 -9.00 -1.72 1.19
CA THR A 273 -9.00 -1.18 2.55
C THR A 273 -7.87 -1.77 3.38
N LEU A 274 -7.75 -3.10 3.44
CA LEU A 274 -6.69 -3.78 4.21
C LEU A 274 -5.30 -3.40 3.72
N TRP A 275 -5.08 -3.44 2.39
CA TRP A 275 -3.81 -3.06 1.78
C TRP A 275 -3.44 -1.61 2.08
N ALA A 276 -4.40 -0.69 1.99
CA ALA A 276 -4.16 0.72 2.27
C ALA A 276 -3.81 0.96 3.74
N LEU A 277 -4.57 0.38 4.68
CA LEU A 277 -4.30 0.49 6.11
C LEU A 277 -2.91 -0.09 6.45
N ALA A 278 -2.58 -1.27 5.92
CA ALA A 278 -1.27 -1.88 6.06
C ALA A 278 -0.14 -0.98 5.51
N THR A 279 -0.30 -0.47 4.29
CA THR A 279 0.69 0.36 3.60
C THR A 279 0.93 1.70 4.30
N MET A 280 -0.11 2.31 4.86
CA MET A 280 0.00 3.55 5.63
C MET A 280 0.64 3.33 7.01
N GLY A 281 0.84 2.08 7.44
CA GLY A 281 1.45 1.74 8.72
C GLY A 281 0.47 1.77 9.89
N VAL A 282 -0.82 1.48 9.65
CA VAL A 282 -1.80 1.29 10.71
C VAL A 282 -1.41 0.10 11.56
N ARG A 283 -1.50 0.24 12.88
CA ARG A 283 -1.22 -0.85 13.82
C ARG A 283 -2.51 -1.61 14.12
N TRP A 284 -2.42 -2.93 14.28
CA TRP A 284 -3.57 -3.77 14.65
C TRP A 284 -4.35 -3.21 15.85
N ARG A 285 -3.64 -2.78 16.89
CA ARG A 285 -4.22 -2.18 18.09
C ARG A 285 -5.10 -0.95 17.83
N GLU A 286 -4.78 -0.17 16.80
CA GLU A 286 -5.58 1.00 16.42
C GLU A 286 -6.94 0.58 15.85
N LEU A 287 -6.99 -0.59 15.20
CA LEU A 287 -8.23 -1.21 14.72
C LEU A 287 -8.99 -1.91 15.87
N GLU A 288 -8.28 -2.52 16.82
CA GLU A 288 -8.89 -3.19 17.99
C GLU A 288 -9.65 -2.22 18.87
N VAL A 289 -9.07 -1.04 19.16
CA VAL A 289 -9.71 0.03 19.95
C VAL A 289 -11.04 0.49 19.33
N ARG A 290 -11.27 0.19 18.04
CA ARG A 290 -12.46 0.58 17.28
C ARG A 290 -13.35 -0.59 16.89
N GLU A 291 -13.13 -1.76 17.48
CA GLU A 291 -13.91 -2.98 17.20
C GLU A 291 -13.95 -3.33 15.69
N LEU A 292 -12.93 -2.89 14.95
CA LEU A 292 -12.85 -3.06 13.50
C LEU A 292 -12.20 -4.37 13.10
N THR A 293 -11.37 -4.96 13.96
CA THR A 293 -10.63 -6.19 13.67
C THR A 293 -11.57 -7.32 13.33
N ASP A 294 -12.55 -7.61 14.18
CA ASP A 294 -13.47 -8.73 13.98
C ASP A 294 -14.34 -8.52 12.74
N ARG A 295 -14.79 -7.28 12.49
CA ARG A 295 -15.56 -6.92 11.31
C ARG A 295 -14.77 -7.11 10.01
N LEU A 296 -13.52 -6.66 9.97
CA LEU A 296 -12.67 -6.79 8.79
C LEU A 296 -12.29 -8.25 8.54
N LEU A 297 -11.96 -9.01 9.59
CA LEU A 297 -11.65 -10.43 9.48
C LEU A 297 -12.89 -11.23 9.03
N GLU A 298 -14.07 -10.90 9.55
CA GLU A 298 -15.33 -11.51 9.11
C GLU A 298 -15.67 -11.18 7.66
N ALA A 299 -15.46 -9.93 7.23
CA ALA A 299 -15.63 -9.53 5.84
C ALA A 299 -14.71 -10.32 4.90
N VAL A 300 -13.44 -10.50 5.29
CA VAL A 300 -12.48 -11.36 4.58
C VAL A 300 -12.98 -12.80 4.53
N ARG A 301 -13.38 -13.35 5.68
CA ARG A 301 -13.85 -14.74 5.80
C ARG A 301 -15.04 -15.02 4.89
N TYR A 302 -16.03 -14.12 4.88
CA TYR A 302 -17.24 -14.24 4.07
C TYR A 302 -16.96 -14.13 2.56
N ASN A 303 -15.96 -13.34 2.17
CA ASN A 303 -15.63 -13.09 0.77
C ASN A 303 -14.44 -13.90 0.23
N ALA A 304 -13.78 -14.71 1.05
CA ALA A 304 -12.56 -15.44 0.68
C ALA A 304 -12.70 -16.25 -0.62
N SER A 305 -13.84 -16.93 -0.82
CA SER A 305 -14.10 -17.72 -2.04
C SER A 305 -14.36 -16.88 -3.29
N ARG A 306 -14.61 -15.58 -3.13
CA ARG A 306 -14.88 -14.62 -4.22
C ARG A 306 -13.63 -13.85 -4.64
N PHE A 307 -12.55 -13.96 -3.88
CA PHE A 307 -11.29 -13.30 -4.22
C PHE A 307 -10.65 -13.94 -5.45
N LYS A 308 -10.07 -13.07 -6.29
CA LYS A 308 -9.13 -13.47 -7.35
C LYS A 308 -7.74 -13.70 -6.77
N SER A 309 -6.84 -14.32 -7.53
CA SER A 309 -5.46 -14.62 -7.13
C SER A 309 -4.72 -13.44 -6.48
N ARG A 310 -4.68 -12.29 -7.17
CA ARG A 310 -4.06 -11.07 -6.65
C ARG A 310 -4.73 -10.54 -5.38
N GLU A 311 -6.05 -10.69 -5.26
CA GLU A 311 -6.81 -10.26 -4.09
C GLU A 311 -6.49 -11.13 -2.86
N ILE A 312 -6.29 -12.44 -3.05
CA ILE A 312 -5.84 -13.36 -2.01
C ILE A 312 -4.44 -12.98 -1.53
N ALA A 313 -3.49 -12.84 -2.46
CA ALA A 313 -2.11 -12.50 -2.12
C ALA A 313 -1.99 -11.16 -1.39
N ASN A 314 -2.70 -10.12 -1.86
CA ASN A 314 -2.74 -8.82 -1.20
C ASN A 314 -3.42 -8.87 0.16
N THR A 315 -4.45 -9.71 0.34
CA THR A 315 -5.08 -9.92 1.65
C THR A 315 -4.10 -10.56 2.62
N LEU A 316 -3.41 -11.63 2.23
CA LEU A 316 -2.43 -12.32 3.07
C LEU A 316 -1.28 -11.37 3.46
N TRP A 317 -0.76 -10.61 2.49
CA TRP A 317 0.27 -9.61 2.74
C TRP A 317 -0.22 -8.50 3.69
N ALA A 318 -1.43 -7.98 3.48
CA ALA A 318 -1.98 -6.91 4.29
C ALA A 318 -2.24 -7.36 5.74
N LEU A 319 -2.85 -8.53 5.94
CA LEU A 319 -3.09 -9.10 7.27
C LEU A 319 -1.76 -9.35 8.00
N ALA A 320 -0.78 -9.93 7.33
CA ALA A 320 0.57 -10.13 7.88
C ALA A 320 1.24 -8.81 8.29
N THR A 321 1.16 -7.78 7.42
CA THR A 321 1.74 -6.45 7.66
C THR A 321 1.02 -5.72 8.79
N LEU A 322 -0.30 -5.88 8.89
CA LEU A 322 -1.13 -5.44 10.01
C LEU A 322 -0.87 -6.24 11.29
N SER A 323 0.07 -7.20 11.29
CA SER A 323 0.43 -8.02 12.45
C SER A 323 -0.67 -8.96 12.94
N VAL A 324 -1.56 -9.40 12.06
CA VAL A 324 -2.46 -10.53 12.32
C VAL A 324 -1.61 -11.78 12.57
N ARG A 325 -1.94 -12.55 13.61
CA ARG A 325 -1.22 -13.76 14.01
C ARG A 325 -2.09 -14.99 13.94
N ARG A 326 -1.47 -16.16 14.12
CA ARG A 326 -2.13 -17.46 14.25
C ARG A 326 -3.39 -17.41 15.13
N GLY A 327 -3.30 -16.84 16.34
CA GLY A 327 -4.45 -16.74 17.24
C GLY A 327 -5.64 -15.94 16.67
N ASN A 328 -5.38 -14.90 15.87
CA ASN A 328 -6.42 -14.15 15.17
C ASN A 328 -7.01 -14.96 13.99
N MET A 329 -6.17 -15.74 13.29
CA MET A 329 -6.57 -16.56 12.14
C MET A 329 -7.42 -17.79 12.53
N GLU A 330 -7.20 -18.33 13.72
CA GLU A 330 -7.97 -19.45 14.27
C GLU A 330 -9.38 -19.02 14.68
N ALA A 331 -9.60 -17.73 14.94
CA ALA A 331 -10.92 -17.20 15.23
C ALA A 331 -11.86 -17.42 14.02
N GLN A 332 -13.05 -17.97 14.31
CA GLN A 332 -14.20 -18.03 13.40
C GLN A 332 -13.96 -18.79 12.07
N GLY A 333 -12.87 -19.55 11.94
CA GLY A 333 -12.53 -20.34 10.74
C GLY A 333 -11.93 -19.53 9.59
N LEU A 334 -11.37 -18.35 9.87
CA LEU A 334 -10.72 -17.50 8.86
C LEU A 334 -9.57 -18.23 8.15
N ARG A 335 -8.71 -18.91 8.91
CA ARG A 335 -7.57 -19.69 8.39
C ARG A 335 -8.01 -20.64 7.27
N ASP A 336 -8.97 -21.51 7.56
CA ASP A 336 -9.38 -22.55 6.63
C ASP A 336 -10.03 -21.95 5.36
N ARG A 337 -10.74 -20.83 5.50
CA ARG A 337 -11.30 -20.08 4.36
C ARG A 337 -10.23 -19.46 3.48
N LEU A 338 -9.19 -18.85 4.06
CA LEU A 338 -8.08 -18.28 3.29
C LEU A 338 -7.24 -19.37 2.62
N LEU A 339 -6.91 -20.45 3.34
CA LEU A 339 -6.16 -21.57 2.75
C LEU A 339 -6.95 -22.25 1.63
N GLY A 340 -8.27 -22.42 1.79
CA GLY A 340 -9.14 -22.92 0.72
C GLY A 340 -9.16 -21.99 -0.50
N ALA A 341 -9.17 -20.67 -0.30
CA ALA A 341 -9.09 -19.70 -1.38
C ALA A 341 -7.74 -19.78 -2.13
N VAL A 342 -6.62 -19.91 -1.40
CA VAL A 342 -5.30 -20.14 -1.99
C VAL A 342 -5.31 -21.44 -2.79
N HIS A 343 -5.76 -22.55 -2.19
CA HIS A 343 -5.83 -23.85 -2.86
C HIS A 343 -6.57 -23.79 -4.19
N HIS A 344 -7.68 -23.07 -4.27
CA HIS A 344 -8.49 -22.95 -5.49
C HIS A 344 -7.85 -22.03 -6.57
N ASN A 345 -6.97 -21.10 -6.20
CA ASN A 345 -6.50 -20.05 -7.10
C ASN A 345 -4.98 -20.03 -7.33
N VAL A 346 -4.22 -20.86 -6.63
CA VAL A 346 -2.74 -20.89 -6.65
C VAL A 346 -2.16 -21.12 -8.05
N GLU A 347 -2.88 -21.83 -8.93
CA GLU A 347 -2.50 -22.03 -10.34
C GLU A 347 -2.51 -20.75 -11.18
N ARG A 348 -3.23 -19.72 -10.73
CA ARG A 348 -3.34 -18.42 -11.40
C ARG A 348 -2.47 -17.34 -10.74
N PHE A 349 -1.66 -17.70 -9.75
CA PHE A 349 -0.76 -16.76 -9.08
C PHE A 349 0.37 -16.38 -10.03
N ASN A 350 0.58 -15.07 -10.19
CA ASN A 350 1.77 -14.54 -10.83
C ASN A 350 2.96 -14.54 -9.83
N PRO A 351 4.18 -14.12 -10.24
CA PRO A 351 5.37 -14.14 -9.38
C PRO A 351 5.22 -13.33 -8.09
N GLN A 352 4.55 -12.17 -8.15
CA GLN A 352 4.28 -11.34 -6.99
C GLN A 352 3.26 -12.00 -6.05
N ASP A 353 2.20 -12.58 -6.61
CA ASP A 353 1.12 -13.20 -5.86
C ASP A 353 1.65 -14.37 -5.00
N ILE A 354 2.48 -15.25 -5.59
CA ILE A 354 3.04 -16.41 -4.86
C ILE A 354 4.03 -15.99 -3.76
N ALA A 355 4.92 -15.03 -4.04
CA ALA A 355 5.86 -14.53 -3.05
C ALA A 355 5.13 -13.85 -1.88
N ASN A 356 4.11 -13.03 -2.16
CA ASN A 356 3.31 -12.37 -1.14
C ASN A 356 2.48 -13.36 -0.31
N ALA A 357 1.92 -14.39 -0.94
CA ALA A 357 1.17 -15.43 -0.24
C ALA A 357 2.06 -16.22 0.72
N LEU A 358 3.22 -16.70 0.26
CA LEU A 358 4.19 -17.41 1.10
C LEU A 358 4.70 -16.54 2.24
N TRP A 359 5.11 -15.30 1.93
CA TRP A 359 5.56 -14.34 2.95
C TRP A 359 4.49 -14.02 3.97
N GLY A 360 3.24 -13.83 3.54
CA GLY A 360 2.11 -13.53 4.41
C GLY A 360 1.78 -14.69 5.34
N LEU A 361 1.68 -15.92 4.80
CA LEU A 361 1.43 -17.13 5.59
C LEU A 361 2.55 -17.36 6.62
N ALA A 362 3.81 -17.25 6.20
CA ALA A 362 4.96 -17.36 7.08
C ALA A 362 4.91 -16.30 8.20
N THR A 363 4.69 -15.03 7.85
CA THR A 363 4.66 -13.92 8.82
C THR A 363 3.53 -14.06 9.84
N MET A 364 2.38 -14.61 9.43
CA MET A 364 1.26 -14.91 10.33
C MET A 364 1.48 -16.14 11.22
N GLY A 365 2.58 -16.87 11.00
CA GLY A 365 3.01 -17.99 11.86
C GLY A 365 2.55 -19.37 11.38
N MET A 366 2.09 -19.50 10.14
CA MET A 366 1.80 -20.81 9.54
C MET A 366 3.07 -21.65 9.49
N LYS A 367 2.93 -22.96 9.67
CA LYS A 367 4.04 -23.93 9.58
C LYS A 367 3.84 -24.83 8.37
N TRP A 368 4.93 -25.28 7.77
CA TRP A 368 4.87 -26.11 6.56
C TRP A 368 4.02 -27.39 6.73
N PRO A 369 4.12 -28.14 7.86
CA PRO A 369 3.28 -29.32 8.08
C PRO A 369 1.77 -29.03 8.09
N GLU A 370 1.36 -27.81 8.45
CA GLU A 370 -0.05 -27.41 8.40
C GLU A 370 -0.53 -27.21 6.95
N LEU A 371 0.36 -26.76 6.07
CA LEU A 371 0.08 -26.62 4.64
C LEU A 371 0.09 -27.99 3.93
N GLU A 372 0.96 -28.90 4.35
CA GLU A 372 0.99 -30.30 3.90
C GLU A 372 -0.31 -31.02 4.28
N ALA A 373 -0.75 -30.90 5.53
CA ALA A 373 -2.01 -31.50 6.00
C ALA A 373 -3.25 -31.01 5.23
N GLN A 374 -3.17 -29.84 4.58
CA GLN A 374 -4.22 -29.26 3.74
C GLN A 374 -4.02 -29.53 2.25
N GLY A 375 -3.02 -30.33 1.86
CA GLY A 375 -2.70 -30.63 0.46
C GLY A 375 -2.24 -29.41 -0.34
N LEU A 376 -1.71 -28.39 0.34
CA LEU A 376 -1.37 -27.09 -0.26
C LEU A 376 0.14 -26.95 -0.56
N SER A 377 0.99 -27.69 0.14
CA SER A 377 2.46 -27.63 0.00
C SER A 377 2.92 -27.80 -1.45
N ASP A 378 2.58 -28.93 -2.08
CA ASP A 378 3.02 -29.27 -3.44
C ASP A 378 2.52 -28.23 -4.46
N ARG A 379 1.26 -27.77 -4.32
CA ARG A 379 0.67 -26.75 -5.21
C ARG A 379 1.38 -25.39 -5.08
N LEU A 380 1.78 -25.01 -3.86
CA LEU A 380 2.54 -23.79 -3.63
C LEU A 380 3.93 -23.89 -4.27
N LEU A 381 4.63 -25.00 -4.08
CA LEU A 381 5.95 -25.21 -4.69
C LEU A 381 5.87 -25.29 -6.22
N GLU A 382 4.85 -25.93 -6.78
CA GLU A 382 4.61 -25.93 -8.23
C GLU A 382 4.35 -24.51 -8.75
N ALA A 383 3.61 -23.68 -8.01
CA ALA A 383 3.42 -22.28 -8.37
C ALA A 383 4.71 -21.46 -8.30
N VAL A 384 5.61 -21.73 -7.34
CA VAL A 384 6.95 -21.13 -7.35
C VAL A 384 7.72 -21.59 -8.59
N HIS A 385 7.71 -22.89 -8.90
CA HIS A 385 8.41 -23.45 -10.06
C HIS A 385 7.95 -22.80 -11.37
N ARG A 386 6.63 -22.70 -11.59
CA ARG A 386 6.04 -22.07 -12.80
C ARG A 386 6.41 -20.60 -12.96
N ASN A 387 6.62 -19.88 -11.85
CA ASN A 387 6.88 -18.43 -11.87
C ASN A 387 8.38 -18.09 -11.72
N ALA A 388 9.25 -19.09 -11.53
CA ALA A 388 10.62 -18.92 -11.06
C ALA A 388 11.44 -17.92 -11.89
N GLU A 389 11.40 -18.02 -13.21
CA GLU A 389 12.17 -17.16 -14.14
C GLU A 389 11.69 -15.69 -14.14
N GLN A 390 10.48 -15.43 -13.64
CA GLN A 390 9.89 -14.09 -13.59
C GLN A 390 9.95 -13.47 -12.19
N LEU A 391 10.48 -14.18 -11.19
CA LEU A 391 10.66 -13.65 -9.84
C LEU A 391 11.73 -12.54 -9.86
N ASN A 392 11.37 -11.36 -9.36
CA ASN A 392 12.32 -10.29 -9.15
C ASN A 392 13.13 -10.50 -7.84
N PRO A 393 14.18 -9.70 -7.57
CA PRO A 393 15.01 -9.86 -6.37
C PRO A 393 14.23 -9.88 -5.05
N GLN A 394 13.25 -9.00 -4.88
CA GLN A 394 12.41 -8.96 -3.68
C GLN A 394 11.59 -10.24 -3.51
N GLN A 395 11.03 -10.77 -4.59
CA GLN A 395 10.21 -11.98 -4.58
C GLN A 395 11.03 -13.24 -4.29
N ILE A 396 12.26 -13.31 -4.80
CA ILE A 396 13.22 -14.40 -4.49
C ILE A 396 13.54 -14.40 -2.99
N ALA A 397 13.90 -13.24 -2.44
CA ALA A 397 14.23 -13.09 -1.02
C ALA A 397 13.04 -13.47 -0.11
N ASN A 398 11.84 -12.95 -0.41
CA ASN A 398 10.63 -13.27 0.33
C ASN A 398 10.29 -14.77 0.27
N THR A 399 10.48 -15.42 -0.89
CA THR A 399 10.19 -16.84 -1.08
C THR A 399 11.14 -17.71 -0.24
N LEU A 400 12.46 -17.51 -0.35
CA LEU A 400 13.44 -18.27 0.44
C LEU A 400 13.22 -18.07 1.95
N TRP A 401 13.03 -16.80 2.37
CA TRP A 401 12.77 -16.47 3.76
C TRP A 401 11.49 -17.12 4.29
N ALA A 402 10.41 -17.11 3.51
CA ALA A 402 9.15 -17.71 3.91
C ALA A 402 9.26 -19.23 4.10
N LEU A 403 9.93 -19.93 3.17
CA LEU A 403 10.17 -21.38 3.28
C LEU A 403 11.02 -21.69 4.53
N ALA A 404 12.07 -20.92 4.79
CA ALA A 404 12.89 -21.07 5.99
C ALA A 404 12.10 -20.80 7.28
N MET A 405 11.29 -19.73 7.30
CA MET A 405 10.46 -19.36 8.45
C MET A 405 9.43 -20.47 8.75
N MET A 406 8.81 -21.04 7.72
CA MET A 406 7.84 -22.14 7.86
C MET A 406 8.48 -23.50 8.16
N THR A 407 9.81 -23.52 8.36
CA THR A 407 10.62 -24.69 8.73
C THR A 407 10.55 -25.82 7.71
N VAL A 408 10.53 -25.45 6.42
CA VAL A 408 10.75 -26.42 5.33
C VAL A 408 12.16 -26.99 5.47
N SER A 409 12.34 -28.29 5.21
CA SER A 409 13.66 -28.91 5.17
C SER A 409 14.30 -28.70 3.79
N TRP A 410 15.63 -28.60 3.75
CA TRP A 410 16.33 -28.47 2.47
C TRP A 410 16.17 -29.75 1.63
N GLU A 411 16.17 -30.91 2.29
CA GLU A 411 15.95 -32.22 1.67
C GLU A 411 14.59 -32.29 0.94
N TYR A 412 13.54 -31.74 1.53
CA TYR A 412 12.23 -31.68 0.87
C TYR A 412 12.27 -30.75 -0.35
N LEU A 413 12.99 -29.62 -0.30
CA LEU A 413 13.17 -28.77 -1.49
C LEU A 413 13.96 -29.48 -2.60
N GLN A 414 14.89 -30.36 -2.25
CA GLN A 414 15.63 -31.20 -3.20
C GLN A 414 14.72 -32.24 -3.86
N GLU A 415 13.87 -32.93 -3.08
CA GLU A 415 12.87 -33.87 -3.58
C GLU A 415 11.93 -33.20 -4.60
N GLN A 416 11.56 -31.94 -4.33
CA GLN A 416 10.71 -31.12 -5.20
C GLN A 416 11.48 -30.39 -6.31
N ARG A 417 12.79 -30.61 -6.44
CA ARG A 417 13.68 -29.98 -7.43
C ARG A 417 13.63 -28.45 -7.43
N LEU A 418 13.36 -27.85 -6.27
CA LEU A 418 13.27 -26.41 -6.10
C LEU A 418 14.58 -25.81 -5.55
N ASP A 419 15.39 -26.62 -4.88
CA ASP A 419 16.67 -26.26 -4.29
C ASP A 419 17.63 -25.60 -5.31
N GLN A 420 17.91 -26.28 -6.42
CA GLN A 420 18.82 -25.80 -7.47
C GLN A 420 18.27 -24.58 -8.18
N LEU A 421 16.94 -24.54 -8.37
CA LEU A 421 16.27 -23.40 -9.00
C LEU A 421 16.45 -22.14 -8.15
N LEU A 422 16.19 -22.22 -6.83
CA LEU A 422 16.38 -21.11 -5.91
C LEU A 422 17.85 -20.68 -5.83
N LEU A 423 18.79 -21.62 -5.73
CA LEU A 423 20.22 -21.31 -5.74
C LEU A 423 20.65 -20.55 -7.00
N ASN A 424 20.20 -21.01 -8.18
CA ASN A 424 20.51 -20.36 -9.45
C ASN A 424 19.93 -18.95 -9.51
N LEU A 425 18.68 -18.75 -9.11
CA LEU A 425 18.05 -17.44 -9.06
C LEU A 425 18.79 -16.47 -8.11
N ILE A 426 19.20 -16.95 -6.94
CA ILE A 426 19.96 -16.17 -5.97
C ILE A 426 21.32 -15.76 -6.55
N ASN A 427 22.05 -16.69 -7.16
CA ASN A 427 23.36 -16.42 -7.75
C ASN A 427 23.26 -15.42 -8.92
N GLN A 428 22.27 -15.59 -9.81
CA GLN A 428 22.07 -14.70 -10.96
C GLN A 428 21.70 -13.26 -10.55
N ASN A 429 21.05 -13.09 -9.40
CA ASN A 429 20.57 -11.79 -8.92
C ASN A 429 21.43 -11.22 -7.77
N ALA A 430 22.56 -11.84 -7.41
CA ALA A 430 23.35 -11.51 -6.23
C ALA A 430 23.69 -10.00 -6.09
N ASN A 431 24.00 -9.35 -7.21
CA ASN A 431 24.32 -7.92 -7.24
C ASN A 431 23.10 -6.99 -7.17
N GLN A 432 21.91 -7.48 -7.54
CA GLN A 432 20.68 -6.70 -7.66
C GLN A 432 19.91 -6.59 -6.34
N PHE A 433 20.14 -7.50 -5.38
CA PHE A 433 19.42 -7.48 -4.10
C PHE A 433 19.69 -6.19 -3.32
N SER A 434 18.64 -5.61 -2.74
CA SER A 434 18.78 -4.56 -1.72
C SER A 434 19.43 -5.10 -0.44
N LEU A 435 19.79 -4.23 0.51
CA LEU A 435 20.35 -4.64 1.80
C LEU A 435 19.35 -5.49 2.62
N GLU A 436 18.06 -5.14 2.57
CA GLU A 436 17.01 -5.90 3.26
C GLU A 436 16.86 -7.29 2.65
N GLU A 437 16.78 -7.38 1.32
CA GLU A 437 16.70 -8.64 0.60
C GLU A 437 17.93 -9.52 0.85
N SER A 438 19.12 -8.92 0.82
CA SER A 438 20.37 -9.60 1.11
C SER A 438 20.39 -10.18 2.52
N THR A 439 19.86 -9.44 3.50
CA THR A 439 19.74 -9.92 4.89
C THR A 439 18.80 -11.12 4.99
N GLN A 440 17.64 -11.05 4.31
CA GLN A 440 16.69 -12.18 4.27
C GLN A 440 17.31 -13.42 3.61
N ILE A 441 18.06 -13.24 2.51
CA ILE A 441 18.76 -14.34 1.82
C ILE A 441 19.80 -14.98 2.74
N VAL A 442 20.64 -14.20 3.42
CA VAL A 442 21.67 -14.77 4.32
C VAL A 442 21.03 -15.52 5.48
N TRP A 443 19.93 -15.01 6.06
CA TRP A 443 19.22 -15.72 7.13
C TRP A 443 18.60 -17.03 6.63
N GLY A 444 17.99 -17.02 5.44
CA GLY A 444 17.48 -18.23 4.79
C GLY A 444 18.60 -19.23 4.49
N ALA A 445 19.72 -18.75 3.96
CA ALA A 445 20.88 -19.58 3.63
C ALA A 445 21.47 -20.28 4.86
N TYR A 446 21.65 -19.55 5.98
CA TYR A 446 22.08 -20.16 7.24
C TYR A 446 21.04 -21.11 7.84
N TRP A 447 19.74 -20.85 7.62
CA TRP A 447 18.70 -21.80 8.03
C TRP A 447 18.76 -23.11 7.24
N PHE A 448 19.10 -23.07 5.96
CA PHE A 448 19.22 -24.26 5.11
C PHE A 448 20.64 -24.86 5.05
N ASP A 449 21.59 -24.31 5.80
CA ASP A 449 23.01 -24.72 5.79
C ASP A 449 23.66 -24.65 4.38
N ILE A 450 23.21 -23.68 3.57
CA ILE A 450 23.78 -23.40 2.24
C ILE A 450 24.69 -22.17 2.29
N PRO A 451 25.78 -22.13 1.50
CA PRO A 451 26.66 -20.97 1.45
C PRO A 451 25.96 -19.80 0.72
N PRO A 452 25.83 -18.62 1.35
CA PRO A 452 25.33 -17.44 0.65
C PRO A 452 26.37 -16.94 -0.36
N PRO A 453 25.96 -16.30 -1.48
CA PRO A 453 26.89 -15.68 -2.42
C PRO A 453 27.79 -14.64 -1.75
N SER A 454 29.06 -14.59 -2.15
CA SER A 454 30.08 -13.68 -1.59
C SER A 454 29.68 -12.21 -1.71
N GLU A 455 29.05 -11.82 -2.82
CA GLU A 455 28.55 -10.47 -3.09
C GLU A 455 27.48 -10.05 -2.07
N ILE A 456 26.58 -10.97 -1.72
CA ILE A 456 25.55 -10.74 -0.71
C ILE A 456 26.18 -10.64 0.68
N LEU A 457 27.13 -11.53 1.01
CA LEU A 457 27.85 -11.48 2.28
C LEU A 457 28.61 -10.17 2.47
N LEU A 458 29.32 -9.71 1.43
CA LEU A 458 30.01 -8.43 1.44
C LEU A 458 29.03 -7.28 1.64
N LYS A 459 27.87 -7.27 0.97
CA LYS A 459 26.86 -6.23 1.12
C LYS A 459 26.33 -6.16 2.56
N VAL A 460 26.09 -7.30 3.19
CA VAL A 460 25.56 -7.38 4.56
C VAL A 460 26.65 -7.08 5.61
N SER A 461 27.91 -7.44 5.37
CA SER A 461 28.99 -7.21 6.35
C SER A 461 29.34 -5.74 6.56
N HIS A 462 28.95 -4.86 5.65
CA HIS A 462 29.12 -3.41 5.76
C HIS A 462 27.91 -2.70 6.40
N MET A 463 26.98 -3.45 7.00
CA MET A 463 25.83 -2.88 7.68
C MET A 463 26.26 -2.15 8.95
N ASP A 464 25.93 -0.86 9.05
CA ASP A 464 26.12 -0.11 10.29
C ASP A 464 25.17 -0.62 11.38
N PRO A 465 25.63 -0.78 12.62
CA PRO A 465 24.76 -1.13 13.73
C PRO A 465 23.71 -0.01 13.94
N PRO A 466 22.44 -0.37 14.21
CA PRO A 466 21.42 0.63 14.54
C PRO A 466 21.80 1.38 15.82
N ARG A 467 21.30 2.62 15.95
CA ARG A 467 21.59 3.45 17.13
C ARG A 467 21.03 2.81 18.41
N SER A 468 21.93 2.45 19.33
CA SER A 468 21.62 2.06 20.71
C SER A 468 20.56 2.93 21.39
N SER A 469 19.48 2.30 21.85
CA SER A 469 18.48 2.96 22.70
C SER A 469 19.05 3.31 24.09
N HIS A 470 18.39 4.21 24.83
CA HIS A 470 18.78 4.48 26.23
C HIS A 470 18.68 3.21 27.10
N LEU A 471 17.65 2.39 26.88
CA LEU A 471 17.47 1.13 27.59
C LEU A 471 18.62 0.17 27.29
N HIS A 472 18.98 0.02 26.02
CA HIS A 472 20.12 -0.79 25.59
C HIS A 472 21.40 -0.40 26.33
N ARG A 473 21.74 0.89 26.32
CA ARG A 473 22.94 1.41 26.99
C ARG A 473 22.92 1.11 28.50
N ARG A 474 21.75 1.19 29.14
CA ARG A 474 21.60 0.86 30.56
C ARG A 474 21.80 -0.64 30.81
N VAL A 475 21.18 -1.51 30.03
CA VAL A 475 21.34 -2.98 30.12
C VAL A 475 22.81 -3.37 29.90
N ALA A 476 23.45 -2.84 28.86
CA ALA A 476 24.86 -3.06 28.56
C ALA A 476 25.78 -2.59 29.69
N SER A 477 25.51 -1.43 30.28
CA SER A 477 26.28 -0.90 31.42
C SER A 477 26.23 -1.84 32.63
N ILE A 478 25.04 -2.29 33.03
CA ILE A 478 24.85 -3.19 34.18
C ILE A 478 25.56 -4.54 33.94
N LEU A 479 25.43 -5.11 32.74
CA LEU A 479 26.08 -6.37 32.39
C LEU A 479 27.60 -6.26 32.30
N SER A 480 28.12 -5.18 31.71
CA SER A 480 29.57 -4.97 31.53
C SER A 480 30.33 -4.86 32.86
N ALA A 481 29.66 -4.39 33.91
CA ALA A 481 30.19 -4.35 35.27
C ALA A 481 30.39 -5.76 35.86
N GLN A 482 29.61 -6.74 35.42
CA GLN A 482 29.54 -8.09 35.99
C GLN A 482 30.27 -9.13 35.13
N THR A 483 30.33 -8.94 33.81
CA THR A 483 30.94 -9.90 32.87
C THR A 483 31.44 -9.21 31.58
N PRO A 484 32.46 -9.73 30.88
CA PRO A 484 32.85 -9.21 29.56
C PRO A 484 31.74 -9.43 28.53
N ILE A 485 31.37 -8.36 27.83
CA ILE A 485 30.32 -8.38 26.80
C ILE A 485 30.89 -7.87 25.46
N LYS A 486 30.27 -8.30 24.36
CA LYS A 486 30.35 -7.62 23.06
C LYS A 486 29.02 -6.90 22.84
N ASN A 487 29.09 -5.57 22.80
CA ASN A 487 27.94 -4.72 22.57
C ASN A 487 27.74 -4.50 21.07
N GLU A 488 26.49 -4.48 20.59
CA GLU A 488 26.12 -4.21 19.19
C GLU A 488 26.93 -5.09 18.23
N PHE A 489 26.80 -6.40 18.39
CA PHE A 489 27.71 -7.38 17.80
C PHE A 489 27.04 -8.14 16.66
N PHE A 490 27.78 -8.45 15.59
CA PHE A 490 27.30 -9.32 14.52
C PHE A 490 27.79 -10.75 14.70
N ILE A 491 26.87 -11.70 14.82
CA ILE A 491 27.16 -13.14 14.74
C ILE A 491 27.15 -13.55 13.27
N GLN A 492 28.18 -14.28 12.83
CA GLN A 492 28.36 -14.68 11.42
C GLN A 492 28.32 -13.50 10.44
N ASN A 493 28.79 -12.31 10.85
CA ASN A 493 28.81 -11.08 10.04
C ASN A 493 27.45 -10.65 9.45
N CYS A 494 26.33 -11.15 9.97
CA CYS A 494 24.99 -10.87 9.43
C CYS A 494 23.91 -10.77 10.51
N LEU A 495 23.99 -11.56 11.59
CA LEU A 495 23.02 -11.52 12.67
C LEU A 495 23.42 -10.45 13.68
N TYR A 496 22.96 -9.22 13.46
CA TYR A 496 23.07 -8.16 14.45
C TYR A 496 22.37 -8.58 15.74
N VAL A 497 23.07 -8.55 16.87
CA VAL A 497 22.52 -8.80 18.21
C VAL A 497 22.90 -7.68 19.15
N ASP A 498 22.00 -7.34 20.06
CA ASP A 498 22.17 -6.18 20.95
C ASP A 498 23.37 -6.38 21.89
N ILE A 499 23.41 -7.49 22.63
CA ILE A 499 24.49 -7.83 23.54
C ILE A 499 24.83 -9.32 23.41
N CYS A 500 26.10 -9.64 23.20
CA CYS A 500 26.60 -11.01 23.17
C CYS A 500 27.59 -11.24 24.31
N ILE A 501 27.48 -12.40 24.96
CA ILE A 501 28.38 -12.89 26.01
C ILE A 501 29.07 -14.14 25.45
N PRO A 502 30.23 -13.99 24.77
CA PRO A 502 30.80 -15.06 23.95
C PRO A 502 31.11 -16.33 24.73
N ARG A 503 31.60 -16.20 25.97
CA ARG A 503 31.97 -17.34 26.83
C ARG A 503 30.83 -18.31 27.13
N LYS A 504 29.58 -17.81 27.07
CA LYS A 504 28.38 -18.61 27.34
C LYS A 504 27.54 -18.85 26.10
N ARG A 505 27.98 -18.34 24.93
CA ARG A 505 27.15 -18.24 23.72
C ARG A 505 25.75 -17.69 24.03
N LEU A 506 25.70 -16.67 24.89
CA LEU A 506 24.45 -16.06 25.33
C LEU A 506 24.27 -14.73 24.60
N VAL A 507 23.10 -14.54 24.00
CA VAL A 507 22.64 -13.31 23.40
C VAL A 507 21.55 -12.72 24.27
N ILE A 508 21.60 -11.41 24.47
CA ILE A 508 20.57 -10.64 25.15
C ILE A 508 20.04 -9.62 24.15
N GLU A 509 18.76 -9.76 23.77
CA GLU A 509 18.01 -8.83 22.92
C GLU A 509 17.22 -7.86 23.80
N VAL A 510 17.28 -6.58 23.48
CA VAL A 510 16.61 -5.49 24.19
C VAL A 510 15.42 -5.02 23.35
N ASP A 511 14.24 -5.56 23.66
CA ASP A 511 13.05 -5.34 22.85
C ASP A 511 12.45 -3.95 23.07
N GLY A 512 12.45 -3.12 22.04
CA GLY A 512 11.68 -1.87 21.94
C GLY A 512 10.18 -2.07 21.64
N PRO A 513 9.41 -0.98 21.51
CA PRO A 513 7.98 -1.05 21.21
C PRO A 513 7.64 -1.28 19.72
N TYR A 514 8.63 -1.30 18.83
CA TYR A 514 8.45 -1.34 17.37
C TYR A 514 8.98 -2.63 16.71
N HIS A 515 9.14 -3.70 17.50
CA HIS A 515 9.64 -4.98 17.01
C HIS A 515 8.67 -5.65 16.04
N MET A 516 9.21 -6.43 15.08
CA MET A 516 8.42 -7.25 14.16
C MET A 516 8.52 -8.72 14.61
N PRO A 517 7.52 -9.26 15.33
CA PRO A 517 7.66 -10.54 16.01
C PRO A 517 8.07 -11.72 15.13
N ALA A 518 7.68 -11.75 13.84
CA ALA A 518 8.04 -12.85 12.94
C ALA A 518 9.54 -12.86 12.57
N LYS A 519 10.11 -11.68 12.26
CA LYS A 519 11.55 -11.55 11.99
C LYS A 519 12.35 -11.85 13.25
N ASP A 520 11.89 -11.38 14.41
CA ASP A 520 12.51 -11.63 15.70
C ASP A 520 12.47 -13.11 16.11
N GLU A 521 11.34 -13.80 15.91
CA GLU A 521 11.21 -15.24 16.16
C GLU A 521 12.16 -16.04 15.26
N PHE A 522 12.23 -15.70 13.97
CA PHE A 522 13.11 -16.39 13.04
C PHE A 522 14.60 -16.16 13.37
N LYS A 523 15.00 -14.92 13.67
CA LYS A 523 16.35 -14.59 14.15
C LYS A 523 16.70 -15.38 15.41
N GLU A 524 15.78 -15.46 16.36
CA GLU A 524 15.98 -16.22 17.60
C GLU A 524 16.16 -17.72 17.34
N ARG A 525 15.33 -18.32 16.47
CA ARG A 525 15.51 -19.72 16.06
C ARG A 525 16.84 -19.96 15.37
N LEU A 526 17.27 -19.03 14.52
CA LEU A 526 18.55 -19.14 13.82
C LEU A 526 19.73 -19.05 14.79
N LEU A 527 19.69 -18.13 15.76
CA LEU A 527 20.67 -18.04 16.84
C LEU A 527 20.75 -19.35 17.65
N ARG A 528 19.59 -19.93 17.99
CA ARG A 528 19.51 -21.23 18.68
C ARG A 528 20.09 -22.37 17.84
N LYS A 529 19.80 -22.41 16.54
CA LYS A 529 20.40 -23.37 15.60
C LYS A 529 21.92 -23.23 15.57
N LEU A 530 22.42 -22.00 15.62
CA LEU A 530 23.84 -21.68 15.75
C LEU A 530 24.39 -21.89 17.16
N GLY A 531 23.68 -22.57 18.07
CA GLY A 531 24.15 -22.92 19.41
C GLY A 531 24.20 -21.76 20.40
N TYR A 532 23.48 -20.67 20.14
CA TYR A 532 23.34 -19.56 21.09
C TYR A 532 22.06 -19.70 21.92
N THR A 533 22.15 -19.36 23.20
CA THR A 533 20.97 -19.12 24.03
C THR A 533 20.56 -17.66 23.88
N VAL A 534 19.26 -17.38 23.80
CA VAL A 534 18.74 -16.01 23.63
C VAL A 534 17.85 -15.67 24.82
N GLU A 535 18.15 -14.56 25.49
CA GLU A 535 17.30 -13.94 26.50
C GLU A 535 16.80 -12.59 25.99
N ARG A 536 15.57 -12.23 26.36
CA ARG A 536 14.98 -10.93 26.00
C ARG A 536 14.74 -10.08 27.24
N VAL A 537 15.07 -8.80 27.13
CA VAL A 537 14.81 -7.77 28.13
C VAL A 537 13.84 -6.76 27.52
N SER A 538 12.63 -6.66 28.07
CA SER A 538 11.59 -5.86 27.44
C SER A 538 11.69 -4.40 27.84
N TYR A 539 11.30 -3.50 26.94
CA TYR A 539 11.08 -2.11 27.27
C TYR A 539 10.01 -1.88 28.35
N ARG A 540 9.18 -2.88 28.66
CA ARG A 540 8.22 -2.79 29.75
C ARG A 540 8.88 -2.94 31.12
N ASP A 541 10.10 -3.46 31.17
CA ASP A 541 10.88 -3.64 32.38
C ASP A 541 11.68 -2.38 32.76
N ARG A 542 11.38 -1.21 32.15
CA ARG A 542 12.14 0.05 32.32
C ARG A 542 12.15 0.63 33.74
N ASP A 543 11.24 0.20 34.62
CA ASP A 543 11.27 0.57 36.04
C ASP A 543 12.62 0.14 36.63
N GLY A 544 13.34 1.08 37.24
CA GLY A 544 14.76 0.90 37.60
C GLY A 544 15.05 -0.36 38.41
N ASP A 545 14.21 -0.65 39.40
CA ASP A 545 14.37 -1.82 40.28
C ASP A 545 14.06 -3.13 39.54
N LYS A 546 12.99 -3.16 38.72
CA LYS A 546 12.60 -4.35 37.94
C LYS A 546 13.62 -4.70 36.86
N LEU A 547 14.22 -3.67 36.23
CA LEU A 547 15.26 -3.89 35.22
C LEU A 547 16.50 -4.55 35.82
N GLU A 548 16.96 -4.02 36.96
CA GLU A 548 18.13 -4.55 37.66
C GLU A 548 17.88 -5.95 38.20
N GLU A 549 16.71 -6.22 38.80
CA GLU A 549 16.30 -7.56 39.19
C GLU A 549 16.30 -8.54 38.02
N ARG A 550 15.75 -8.14 36.86
CA ARG A 550 15.71 -8.98 35.66
C ARG A 550 17.12 -9.30 35.15
N ILE A 551 18.00 -8.30 35.10
CA ILE A 551 19.39 -8.50 34.65
C ILE A 551 20.17 -9.37 35.64
N ASN A 552 20.01 -9.13 36.95
CA ASN A 552 20.66 -9.94 37.99
C ASN A 552 20.17 -11.39 37.95
N ALA A 553 18.88 -11.62 37.70
CA ALA A 553 18.34 -12.97 37.50
C ALA A 553 18.98 -13.68 36.28
N ILE A 554 19.25 -12.95 35.18
CA ILE A 554 20.00 -13.49 34.03
C ILE A 554 21.44 -13.81 34.44
N VAL A 555 22.11 -12.89 35.13
CA VAL A 555 23.49 -13.08 35.62
C VAL A 555 23.61 -14.33 36.49
N ASP A 556 22.70 -14.52 37.43
CA ASP A 556 22.71 -15.67 38.34
C ASP A 556 22.38 -16.97 37.59
N ARG A 557 21.34 -16.96 36.74
CA ARG A 557 20.95 -18.12 35.92
C ARG A 557 22.10 -18.67 35.10
N TYR A 558 22.87 -17.81 34.47
CA TYR A 558 23.98 -18.21 33.59
C TYR A 558 25.36 -18.20 34.27
N GLN A 559 25.40 -17.88 35.58
CA GLN A 559 26.62 -17.76 36.38
C GLN A 559 27.66 -16.85 35.69
N LEU A 560 27.24 -15.63 35.36
CA LEU A 560 28.03 -14.69 34.55
C LEU A 560 29.07 -13.91 35.37
N ASN A 561 28.95 -13.93 36.69
CA ASN A 561 29.82 -13.22 37.62
C ASN A 561 31.30 -13.57 37.40
N ARG A 562 32.17 -12.55 37.39
CA ARG A 562 33.62 -12.76 37.38
C ARG A 562 34.03 -13.61 38.59
N PRO A 563 34.86 -14.66 38.39
CA PRO A 563 35.41 -15.38 39.53
C PRO A 563 36.27 -14.39 40.34
N HIS A 564 35.89 -14.22 41.61
CA HIS A 564 36.46 -13.37 42.66
C HIS A 564 35.98 -11.91 42.77
N ARG A 565 34.86 -11.74 43.47
CA ARG A 565 34.74 -10.73 44.54
C ARG A 565 34.34 -11.44 45.83
N LYS A 566 35.31 -12.02 46.54
CA LYS A 566 35.11 -12.31 47.96
C LYS A 566 35.06 -10.99 48.70
N GLU A 567 34.03 -10.87 49.55
CA GLU A 567 33.94 -10.01 50.72
C GLU A 567 33.89 -8.48 50.52
N ARG A 568 32.66 -7.95 50.54
CA ARG A 568 32.34 -6.91 51.51
C ARG A 568 31.16 -7.36 52.37
N ARG A 569 31.48 -8.20 53.36
CA ARG A 569 30.66 -8.34 54.57
C ARG A 569 30.82 -7.06 55.39
N PHE A 570 29.69 -6.57 55.88
CA PHE A 570 29.51 -5.90 57.18
C PHE A 570 30.64 -4.97 57.67
N LEU A 571 30.37 -3.67 57.63
CA LEU A 571 30.67 -2.79 58.77
C LEU A 571 29.45 -1.88 58.99
N GLY A 572 28.79 -2.09 60.12
CA GLY A 572 27.63 -1.32 60.55
C GLY A 572 27.97 0.05 61.12
N THR A 573 26.97 0.94 61.04
CA THR A 573 26.60 2.02 61.98
C THR A 573 27.70 2.82 62.68
N ARG A 574 27.75 4.13 62.41
CA ARG A 574 27.38 5.17 63.39
C ARG A 574 27.13 6.55 62.77
N VAL A 575 26.17 7.22 63.39
CA VAL A 575 25.57 8.52 63.11
C VAL A 575 26.43 9.68 63.64
N GLY A 576 26.47 10.79 62.89
CA GLY A 576 26.43 12.17 63.42
C GLY A 576 27.76 12.90 63.70
N GLN A 577 28.04 13.99 62.96
CA GLN A 577 27.87 15.37 63.45
C GLN A 577 28.44 16.46 62.51
N ARG A 578 27.56 17.46 62.29
CA ARG A 578 27.77 18.92 62.21
C ARG A 578 28.19 19.64 60.91
N LEU A 579 27.40 20.71 60.71
CA LEU A 579 27.30 21.72 59.65
C LEU A 579 28.07 23.01 60.00
N ALA A 580 28.13 23.90 59.00
CA ALA A 580 28.42 25.35 59.01
C ALA A 580 29.92 25.73 59.03
N GLU A 581 30.45 26.70 58.27
CA GLU A 581 29.93 28.02 57.87
C GLU A 581 30.99 28.68 56.93
N LYS A 582 30.67 29.31 55.77
CA LYS A 582 30.57 30.77 55.48
C LYS A 582 30.60 30.94 53.93
N LYS A 583 29.63 31.58 53.24
CA LYS A 583 29.45 33.04 52.98
C LYS A 583 30.75 33.72 52.48
N GLU A 584 30.85 34.52 51.42
CA GLU A 584 29.91 35.24 50.54
C GLU A 584 30.77 35.99 49.48
N LYS A 585 30.15 36.46 48.37
CA LYS A 585 30.58 37.57 47.46
C LYS A 585 31.48 37.29 46.23
N SER A 586 30.84 37.32 45.06
CA SER A 586 31.38 37.92 43.82
C SER A 586 31.52 39.45 43.97
N PRO A 587 32.29 40.17 43.11
CA PRO A 587 31.69 40.61 41.84
C PRO A 587 32.65 40.86 40.64
N THR A 588 32.09 40.63 39.45
CA THR A 588 32.13 41.48 38.23
C THR A 588 33.40 41.77 37.41
N LYS A 589 33.17 41.69 36.08
CA LYS A 589 33.58 42.60 34.98
C LYS A 589 35.05 42.48 34.52
N ARG A 590 35.43 42.69 33.26
CA ARG A 590 34.79 42.83 31.93
C ARG A 590 35.99 42.99 30.95
N TYR A 591 35.83 42.50 29.72
CA TYR A 591 36.44 42.97 28.47
C TYR A 591 37.92 42.75 28.11
N HIS A 592 38.04 42.14 26.93
CA HIS A 592 38.90 42.41 25.76
C HIS A 592 40.41 42.16 25.82
N GLY A 593 40.79 41.19 24.97
CA GLY A 593 42.06 41.02 24.28
C GLY A 593 41.82 39.97 23.20
#